data_AF-A0A7W0QW75-F1
#
_entry.id   AF-A0A7W0QW75-F1
#
_cell.length_a   1.000
_cell.length_b   1.000
_cell.length_c   1.000
_cell.angle_alpha   90.00
_cell.angle_beta   90.00
_cell.angle_gamma   90.00
#
_symmetry.space_group_name_H-M   'P 1'
#
loop_
_entity.id
_entity.type
_entity.pdbx_description
1 polymer ?
#
loop_
_entity_poly.entity_id
_entity_poly.type
_entity_poly.pdbx_seq_one_letter_code
_entity_poly.pdbx_strand_id
1 'polypeptide(L)'
;MVTGTVRRHALEVSIPRRTNAKGTATGGAETDPTGLGADTAVGAGVVVNEADRQALAALFEGYLHEFPRHDPHPRTYAEAAARLGWPRTTVVKRIEYLRMRLTDSGVPNLHGDNAMRALGEYVISTGILARIDLDTLDPPDADQADG
;
A
#
# COMPACT_ATOMS: atom_id res chain seq x y z
N MET A 1 4.88 41.40 2.40
CA MET A 1 4.17 41.01 1.15
C MET A 1 5.06 40.03 0.42
N VAL A 2 4.82 38.72 0.51
CA VAL A 2 5.62 37.71 -0.22
C VAL A 2 4.76 37.18 -1.37
N THR A 3 5.20 37.45 -2.59
CA THR A 3 4.59 36.98 -3.84
C THR A 3 5.03 35.54 -4.07
N GLY A 4 4.12 34.58 -3.88
CA GLY A 4 4.36 33.17 -4.21
C GLY A 4 4.03 32.90 -5.67
N THR A 5 5.01 32.46 -6.45
CA THR A 5 4.80 32.03 -7.84
C THR A 5 4.44 30.55 -7.84
N VAL A 6 3.20 30.19 -8.17
CA VAL A 6 2.77 28.79 -8.31
C VAL A 6 3.24 28.27 -9.66
N ARG A 7 4.24 27.37 -9.69
CA ARG A 7 4.59 26.61 -10.89
C ARG A 7 3.77 25.33 -10.94
N ARG A 8 2.93 25.20 -11.98
CA ARG A 8 2.25 23.96 -12.31
C ARG A 8 3.22 23.07 -13.09
N HIS A 9 3.60 21.95 -12.50
CA HIS A 9 4.26 20.86 -13.23
C HIS A 9 3.18 19.84 -13.61
N ALA A 10 3.00 19.62 -14.91
CA ALA A 10 2.17 18.54 -15.43
C ALA A 10 3.09 17.33 -15.66
N LEU A 11 2.78 16.20 -15.01
CA LEU A 11 3.46 14.94 -15.24
C LEU A 11 2.67 14.16 -16.30
N GLU A 12 3.30 13.91 -17.45
CA GLU A 12 2.72 13.07 -18.50
C GLU A 12 3.06 11.61 -18.20
N VAL A 13 2.07 10.84 -17.75
CA VAL A 13 2.24 9.42 -17.40
C VAL A 13 1.85 8.56 -18.61
N SER A 14 2.86 7.98 -19.28
CA SER A 14 2.65 6.94 -20.30
C SER A 14 2.49 5.57 -19.63
N ILE A 15 1.27 5.04 -19.65
CA ILE A 15 0.97 3.67 -19.18
C ILE A 15 1.12 2.71 -20.37
N PRO A 16 2.08 1.78 -20.38
CA PRO A 16 2.18 0.80 -21.46
C PRO A 16 1.02 -0.20 -21.36
N ARG A 17 0.18 -0.25 -22.40
CA ARG A 17 -0.92 -1.20 -22.52
C ARG A 17 -0.35 -2.57 -22.91
N ARG A 18 -0.38 -3.56 -22.02
CA ARG A 18 0.14 -4.89 -22.32
C ARG A 18 -0.89 -5.74 -23.07
N THR A 19 -0.53 -6.16 -24.27
CA THR A 19 -1.27 -7.11 -25.11
C THR A 19 -1.11 -8.53 -24.57
N ASN A 20 -2.24 -9.22 -24.36
CA ASN A 20 -2.29 -10.60 -23.87
C ASN A 20 -1.79 -11.58 -24.94
N ALA A 21 -0.73 -12.33 -24.62
CA ALA A 21 -0.36 -13.55 -25.33
C ALA A 21 -0.56 -14.75 -24.39
N LYS A 22 -1.39 -15.70 -24.85
CA LYS A 22 -1.81 -16.94 -24.19
C LYS A 22 -0.74 -18.02 -24.34
N GLY A 23 -0.51 -18.83 -23.31
CA GLY A 23 0.30 -20.06 -23.39
C GLY A 23 0.19 -20.93 -22.14
N THR A 24 -0.20 -22.19 -22.35
CA THR A 24 -0.69 -23.24 -21.43
C THR A 24 0.37 -24.27 -21.00
N ALA A 25 0.27 -24.83 -19.78
CA ALA A 25 0.50 -26.25 -19.35
C ALA A 25 0.54 -26.32 -17.79
N THR A 26 -0.44 -26.87 -17.06
CA THR A 26 -0.73 -28.29 -16.70
C THR A 26 0.27 -28.99 -15.73
N GLY A 27 -0.14 -29.10 -14.44
CA GLY A 27 -0.05 -30.34 -13.63
C GLY A 27 0.86 -30.36 -12.39
N GLY A 28 0.28 -30.60 -11.20
CA GLY A 28 0.96 -31.15 -9.99
C GLY A 28 0.73 -30.33 -8.70
N ALA A 29 0.29 -31.00 -7.62
CA ALA A 29 -0.27 -30.42 -6.39
C ALA A 29 0.77 -29.97 -5.34
N GLU A 30 0.41 -28.96 -4.53
CA GLU A 30 0.47 -28.91 -3.04
C GLU A 30 0.43 -27.45 -2.51
N THR A 31 -0.61 -27.11 -1.73
CA THR A 31 -0.79 -25.94 -0.84
C THR A 31 -0.16 -24.58 -1.20
N ASP A 32 -0.95 -23.70 -1.83
CA ASP A 32 -0.73 -22.24 -1.79
C ASP A 32 -2.08 -21.53 -1.66
N PRO A 33 -2.32 -20.70 -0.62
CA PRO A 33 -3.55 -19.93 -0.53
C PRO A 33 -3.51 -18.81 -1.58
N THR A 34 -4.24 -19.04 -2.68
CA THR A 34 -5.11 -18.11 -3.41
C THR A 34 -4.89 -16.62 -3.08
N GLY A 35 -4.52 -15.73 -3.99
CA GLY A 35 -4.37 -15.78 -5.44
C GLY A 35 -3.80 -14.44 -5.90
N LEU A 36 -3.22 -14.43 -7.11
CA LEU A 36 -2.46 -13.33 -7.73
C LEU A 36 -3.17 -11.96 -7.62
N GLY A 37 -2.67 -11.11 -6.73
CA GLY A 37 -2.90 -9.66 -6.74
C GLY A 37 -1.74 -8.98 -7.47
N ALA A 38 -2.05 -7.96 -8.27
CA ALA A 38 -1.10 -7.33 -9.19
C ALA A 38 0.16 -6.77 -8.48
N ASP A 39 1.28 -7.46 -8.69
CA ASP A 39 2.61 -7.08 -8.24
C ASP A 39 2.99 -5.71 -8.80
N THR A 40 2.97 -4.68 -7.96
CA THR A 40 3.39 -3.33 -8.36
C THR A 40 4.75 -3.05 -7.72
N ALA A 41 5.80 -2.97 -8.53
CA ALA A 41 7.12 -2.54 -8.09
C ALA A 41 7.31 -1.06 -8.44
N VAL A 42 7.57 -0.21 -7.45
CA VAL A 42 8.01 1.19 -7.68
C VAL A 42 9.13 1.54 -6.70
N GLY A 43 10.17 2.23 -7.20
CA GLY A 43 11.21 2.89 -6.41
C GLY A 43 12.44 2.04 -6.07
N ALA A 44 12.27 0.81 -5.58
CA ALA A 44 13.40 0.00 -5.07
C ALA A 44 13.43 -1.46 -5.59
N GLY A 45 12.62 -1.80 -6.61
CA GLY A 45 12.53 -3.18 -7.11
C GLY A 45 11.86 -4.17 -6.14
N VAL A 46 11.38 -3.70 -4.98
CA VAL A 46 10.59 -4.51 -4.04
C VAL A 46 9.16 -4.59 -4.55
N VAL A 47 8.73 -5.81 -4.82
CA VAL A 47 7.34 -6.11 -5.19
C VAL A 47 6.46 -6.06 -3.94
N VAL A 48 5.49 -5.14 -3.93
CA VAL A 48 4.46 -5.07 -2.88
C VAL A 48 3.20 -5.73 -3.43
N ASN A 49 2.77 -6.81 -2.78
CA ASN A 49 1.53 -7.49 -3.14
C ASN A 49 0.32 -6.77 -2.56
N GLU A 50 -0.87 -7.14 -3.02
CA GLU A 50 -2.13 -6.50 -2.62
C GLU A 50 -2.39 -6.58 -1.11
N ALA A 51 -2.11 -7.71 -0.48
CA ALA A 51 -2.37 -7.87 0.95
C ALA A 51 -1.39 -7.07 1.82
N ASP A 52 -0.15 -6.86 1.37
CA ASP A 52 0.81 -5.97 2.02
C ASP A 52 0.38 -4.51 1.83
N ARG A 53 -0.16 -4.17 0.66
CA ARG A 53 -0.74 -2.86 0.37
C ARG A 53 -1.98 -2.57 1.22
N GLN A 54 -2.89 -3.53 1.41
CA GLN A 54 -4.03 -3.41 2.32
C GLN A 54 -3.57 -3.20 3.77
N ALA A 55 -2.55 -3.94 4.21
CA ALA A 55 -1.96 -3.75 5.54
C ALA A 55 -1.37 -2.34 5.69
N LEU A 56 -0.66 -1.84 4.69
CA LEU A 56 -0.14 -0.46 4.66
C LEU A 56 -1.27 0.57 4.67
N ALA A 57 -2.29 0.40 3.83
CA ALA A 57 -3.43 1.31 3.74
C ALA A 57 -4.17 1.41 5.08
N ALA A 58 -4.42 0.28 5.75
CA ALA A 58 -5.08 0.28 7.06
C ALA A 58 -4.22 0.93 8.16
N LEU A 59 -2.89 0.81 8.07
CA LEU A 59 -1.96 1.37 9.04
C LEU A 59 -1.76 2.88 8.86
N PHE A 60 -1.71 3.34 7.61
CA PHE A 60 -1.47 4.73 7.23
C PHE A 60 -2.73 5.44 6.74
N GLU A 61 -3.93 4.93 7.07
CA GLU A 61 -5.22 5.49 6.63
C GLU A 61 -5.30 7.01 6.85
N GLY A 62 -4.86 7.48 8.02
CA GLY A 62 -4.82 8.91 8.36
C GLY A 62 -3.93 9.75 7.44
N TYR A 63 -2.81 9.21 6.97
CA TYR A 63 -1.89 9.93 6.08
C TYR A 63 -2.50 10.16 4.70
N LEU A 64 -3.35 9.24 4.25
CA LEU A 64 -3.93 9.23 2.91
C LEU A 64 -5.15 10.15 2.78
N HIS A 65 -5.71 10.59 3.91
CA HIS A 65 -6.79 11.56 3.94
C HIS A 65 -6.29 12.98 3.72
N GLU A 66 -7.11 13.78 3.02
CA GLU A 66 -6.93 15.22 2.90
C GLU A 66 -7.43 15.95 4.16
N PHE A 67 -6.97 17.19 4.36
CA PHE A 67 -7.48 18.05 5.44
C PHE A 67 -9.01 18.23 5.30
N PRO A 68 -9.80 18.15 6.40
CA PRO A 68 -9.40 18.12 7.81
C PRO A 68 -9.21 16.72 8.41
N ARG A 69 -9.35 15.64 7.61
CA ARG A 69 -9.27 14.25 8.10
C ARG A 69 -7.83 13.70 8.11
N HIS A 70 -6.88 14.47 7.60
CA HIS A 70 -5.46 14.10 7.61
C HIS A 70 -4.94 13.92 9.03
N ASP A 71 -4.38 12.75 9.32
CA ASP A 71 -3.72 12.42 10.57
C ASP A 71 -2.33 11.80 10.29
N PRO A 72 -1.23 12.50 10.66
CA PRO A 72 0.13 12.00 10.47
C PRO A 72 0.56 10.97 11.53
N HIS A 73 -0.36 10.37 12.28
CA HIS A 73 -0.06 9.29 13.20
C HIS A 73 -0.49 7.94 12.62
N PRO A 74 0.45 7.00 12.38
CA PRO A 74 0.08 5.67 11.94
C PRO A 74 -0.74 4.99 13.04
N ARG A 75 -1.76 4.23 12.63
CA ARG A 75 -2.56 3.42 13.55
C ARG A 75 -1.72 2.34 14.20
N THR A 76 -2.18 1.84 15.34
CA THR A 76 -1.59 0.64 15.93
C THR A 76 -1.91 -0.59 15.07
N TYR A 77 -1.08 -1.63 15.16
CA TYR A 77 -1.35 -2.91 14.49
C TYR A 77 -2.70 -3.53 14.87
N ALA A 78 -3.18 -3.27 16.09
CA ALA A 78 -4.48 -3.77 16.54
C ALA A 78 -5.64 -3.06 15.82
N GLU A 79 -5.56 -1.73 15.67
CA GLU A 79 -6.56 -0.94 14.96
C GLU A 79 -6.56 -1.24 13.46
N ALA A 80 -5.38 -1.37 12.84
CA ALA A 80 -5.27 -1.76 11.44
C ALA A 80 -5.84 -3.17 11.19
N ALA A 81 -5.57 -4.11 12.10
CA ALA A 81 -6.12 -5.46 12.04
C ALA A 81 -7.65 -5.46 12.19
N ALA A 82 -8.19 -4.68 13.13
CA ALA A 82 -9.63 -4.50 13.29
C ALA A 82 -10.28 -3.91 12.02
N ARG A 83 -9.63 -2.93 11.39
CA ARG A 83 -10.11 -2.29 10.15
C ARG A 83 -10.19 -3.27 8.97
N LEU A 84 -9.31 -4.26 8.91
CA LEU A 84 -9.24 -5.29 7.86
C LEU A 84 -10.00 -6.58 8.19
N GLY A 85 -10.43 -6.76 9.44
CA GLY A 85 -10.94 -8.05 9.91
C GLY A 85 -9.87 -9.16 9.97
N TRP A 86 -8.58 -8.79 10.08
CA TRP A 86 -7.46 -9.74 10.11
C TRP A 86 -6.96 -10.01 11.53
N PRO A 87 -6.28 -11.14 11.78
CA PRO A 87 -5.51 -11.32 13.00
C PRO A 87 -4.39 -10.28 13.11
N ARG A 88 -4.20 -9.68 14.30
CA ARG A 88 -3.09 -8.73 14.56
C ARG A 88 -1.73 -9.27 14.13
N THR A 89 -1.47 -10.55 14.38
CA THR A 89 -0.21 -11.22 14.03
C THR A 89 0.02 -11.27 12.51
N THR A 90 -1.04 -11.33 11.71
CA THR A 90 -0.96 -11.28 10.25
C THR A 90 -0.48 -9.91 9.77
N VAL A 91 -1.07 -8.83 10.30
CA VAL A 91 -0.66 -7.45 9.95
C VAL A 91 0.80 -7.23 10.36
N VAL A 92 1.19 -7.61 11.58
CA VAL A 92 2.57 -7.49 12.05
C VAL A 92 3.54 -8.22 11.12
N LYS A 93 3.29 -9.50 10.80
CA LYS A 93 4.18 -10.30 9.95
C LYS A 93 4.35 -9.67 8.56
N ARG A 94 3.26 -9.19 7.96
CA ARG A 94 3.31 -8.55 6.63
C ARG A 94 4.15 -7.28 6.64
N ILE A 95 3.90 -6.40 7.60
CA ILE A 95 4.63 -5.13 7.70
C ILE A 95 6.11 -5.35 8.04
N GLU A 96 6.44 -6.25 8.96
CA GLU A 96 7.84 -6.56 9.29
C GLU A 96 8.58 -7.21 8.12
N TYR A 97 7.95 -8.15 7.41
CA TYR A 97 8.56 -8.77 6.24
C TYR A 97 8.77 -7.77 5.10
N LEU A 98 7.80 -6.88 4.86
CA LEU A 98 7.94 -5.81 3.88
C LEU A 98 9.08 -4.85 4.26
N ARG A 99 9.16 -4.44 5.54
CA ARG A 99 10.25 -3.58 6.03
C ARG A 99 11.60 -4.20 5.82
N MET A 100 11.77 -5.48 6.14
CA MET A 100 13.01 -6.23 5.89
C MET A 100 13.39 -6.18 4.40
N ARG A 101 12.45 -6.46 3.51
CA ARG A 101 12.70 -6.43 2.05
C ARG A 101 13.07 -5.03 1.55
N LEU A 102 12.44 -3.99 2.08
CA LEU A 102 12.75 -2.61 1.74
C LEU A 102 14.13 -2.20 2.27
N THR A 103 14.49 -2.59 3.49
CA THR A 103 15.85 -2.41 4.03
C THR A 103 16.88 -3.07 3.14
N ASP A 104 16.66 -4.34 2.76
CA ASP A 104 17.59 -5.10 1.91
C ASP A 104 17.77 -4.45 0.52
N SER A 105 16.74 -3.75 0.03
CA SER A 105 16.81 -2.97 -1.20
C SER A 105 17.49 -1.60 -1.06
N GLY A 106 17.95 -1.25 0.14
CA GLY A 106 18.69 -0.03 0.43
C GLY A 106 17.85 1.15 0.91
N VAL A 107 16.58 0.94 1.31
CA VAL A 107 15.76 2.01 1.89
C VAL A 107 16.26 2.33 3.31
N PRO A 108 16.75 3.55 3.58
CA PRO A 108 17.31 3.90 4.87
C PRO A 108 16.23 4.11 5.93
N ASN A 109 16.65 4.12 7.20
CA ASN A 109 15.82 4.51 8.35
C ASN A 109 14.57 3.65 8.61
N LEU A 110 14.50 2.44 8.06
CA LEU A 110 13.42 1.49 8.34
C LEU A 110 13.65 0.65 9.61
N HIS A 111 14.56 1.06 10.49
CA HIS A 111 14.84 0.44 11.79
C HIS A 111 14.83 1.49 12.91
N GLY A 112 14.52 1.06 14.14
CA GLY A 112 14.50 1.93 15.33
C GLY A 112 13.21 2.74 15.49
N ASP A 113 13.26 3.74 16.38
CA ASP A 113 12.09 4.47 16.88
C ASP A 113 11.31 5.24 15.80
N ASN A 114 11.97 5.58 14.68
CA ASN A 114 11.38 6.32 13.56
C ASN A 114 10.93 5.42 12.40
N ALA A 115 11.09 4.10 12.51
CA ALA A 115 10.91 3.18 11.39
C ALA A 115 9.52 3.27 10.76
N MET A 116 8.47 3.41 11.57
CA MET A 116 7.10 3.46 11.06
C MET A 116 6.79 4.75 10.30
N ARG A 117 7.28 5.88 10.81
CA ARG A 117 7.13 7.17 10.12
C ARG A 117 7.91 7.17 8.81
N ALA A 118 9.17 6.72 8.84
CA ALA A 118 10.00 6.62 7.64
C ALA A 118 9.39 5.67 6.60
N LEU A 119 8.80 4.55 7.03
CA LEU A 119 8.06 3.65 6.15
C LEU A 119 6.89 4.36 5.48
N GLY A 120 6.04 5.06 6.25
CA GLY A 120 4.88 5.78 5.74
C GLY A 120 5.26 6.85 4.72
N GLU A 121 6.25 7.69 5.07
CA GLU A 121 6.79 8.70 4.16
C GLU A 121 7.35 8.09 2.87
N TYR A 122 8.09 6.97 2.98
CA TYR A 122 8.66 6.30 1.83
C TYR A 122 7.57 5.74 0.90
N VAL A 123 6.61 4.96 1.42
CA VAL A 123 5.59 4.30 0.57
C VAL A 123 4.66 5.31 -0.09
N ILE A 124 4.39 6.46 0.55
CA ILE A 124 3.57 7.53 -0.03
C ILE A 124 4.38 8.33 -1.07
N SER A 125 5.61 8.74 -0.74
CA SER A 125 6.43 9.55 -1.66
C SER A 125 6.84 8.79 -2.93
N THR A 126 6.97 7.46 -2.85
CA THR A 126 7.25 6.60 -4.00
C THR A 126 5.99 6.16 -4.76
N GLY A 127 4.80 6.49 -4.27
CA GLY A 127 3.53 6.11 -4.88
C GLY A 127 3.19 4.61 -4.77
N ILE A 128 3.89 3.87 -3.89
CA ILE A 128 3.52 2.49 -3.52
C ILE A 128 2.16 2.47 -2.82
N LEU A 129 1.89 3.52 -2.04
CA LEU A 129 0.64 3.75 -1.33
C LEU A 129 0.07 5.12 -1.71
N ALA A 130 -1.20 5.16 -2.07
CA ALA A 130 -1.93 6.34 -2.49
C ALA A 130 -3.37 6.32 -1.97
N ARG A 131 -4.06 7.45 -2.13
CA ARG A 131 -5.45 7.62 -1.65
C ARG A 131 -6.40 6.56 -2.21
N ILE A 132 -6.18 6.07 -3.44
CA ILE A 132 -7.02 5.03 -4.06
C ILE A 132 -6.96 3.69 -3.32
N ASP A 133 -5.89 3.44 -2.56
CA ASP A 133 -5.78 2.20 -1.78
C ASP A 133 -6.73 2.21 -0.57
N LEU A 134 -7.29 3.37 -0.19
CA LEU A 134 -8.37 3.45 0.79
C LEU A 134 -9.66 2.75 0.31
N ASP A 135 -9.89 2.72 -1.00
CA ASP A 135 -11.07 2.06 -1.59
C ASP A 135 -11.03 0.54 -1.38
N THR A 136 -9.85 -0.02 -1.07
CA THR A 136 -9.68 -1.44 -0.74
C THR A 136 -10.05 -1.77 0.71
N LEU A 137 -10.15 -0.75 1.57
CA LEU A 137 -10.52 -0.89 2.97
C LEU A 137 -12.03 -0.78 3.16
N ASP A 138 -12.69 -0.02 2.30
CA ASP A 138 -14.15 0.08 2.32
C ASP A 138 -14.74 -1.12 1.56
N PRO A 139 -15.64 -1.91 2.17
CA PRO A 139 -16.37 -2.89 1.39
C PRO A 139 -17.17 -2.14 0.32
N PRO A 140 -17.13 -2.55 -0.97
CA PRO A 140 -17.91 -1.91 -2.00
C PRO A 140 -19.39 -2.00 -1.62
N ASP A 141 -19.93 -0.85 -1.21
CA ASP A 141 -21.35 -0.58 -0.99
C ASP A 141 -22.10 -1.51 -0.02
N ALA A 142 -22.02 -1.22 1.28
CA ALA A 142 -23.08 -1.58 2.23
C ALA A 142 -24.37 -0.72 2.04
N ASP A 143 -24.38 0.17 1.05
CA ASP A 143 -25.45 1.15 0.75
C ASP A 143 -26.16 0.88 -0.59
N GLN A 144 -25.97 -0.29 -1.20
CA GLN A 144 -26.67 -0.69 -2.45
C GLN A 144 -27.56 -1.93 -2.23
N ALA A 145 -28.40 -1.88 -1.20
CA ALA A 145 -29.44 -2.87 -0.96
C ALA A 145 -30.67 -2.25 -0.27
N ASP A 146 -31.30 -1.27 -0.91
CA ASP A 146 -32.72 -0.99 -0.68
C ASP A 146 -33.32 -0.38 -1.96
N GLY A 147 -34.13 -1.18 -2.64
CA GLY A 147 -34.89 -0.85 -3.84
C GLY A 147 -36.14 -1.71 -3.91
#